data_AF-A0A934G227-F1
#
_entry.id   AF-A0A934G227-F1
#
_cell.length_a   1.000
_cell.length_b   1.000
_cell.length_c   1.000
_cell.angle_alpha   90.00
_cell.angle_beta   90.00
_cell.angle_gamma   90.00
#
_symmetry.space_group_name_H-M   'P 1'
#
loop_
_entity.id
_entity.type
_entity.pdbx_description
1 polymer ?
#
loop_
_entity_poly.entity_id
_entity_poly.type
_entity_poly.pdbx_seq_one_letter_code
_entity_poly.pdbx_strand_id
1 'polypeptide(L)'
;MRTKTILMLALLVAAPALAAPEGKPPMDMSGAHDHAAMMRGMGKSAAWTLYPTLKARMSGESRENMMTAVMPQNIVAANLDAWSNNLQDDKAFRQLPMDMGGAMLDKPANGGFHWLAAREEQNDTVRIASTVQAFNERGAKDPTAMFMLLKHELEIIPQPFPREHSRYRANEDWKFLVRFKGMPLPDQKVYLETSNGSMSEFVSDAQGKFSLHVPDDFKAEEENREAAGHNHGGRRSAEFVLATEYADGSKNFLTAFNSSYGPDAYEKRNLALGLGFTLLGMLGAVPLLRKRKAEQKTEEGDNA
;
A
#
# COMPACT_ATOMS: atom_id res chain seq x y z
N MET A 1 41.42 -65.15 2.09
CA MET A 1 42.11 -65.20 3.40
C MET A 1 43.42 -64.45 3.29
N ARG A 2 43.67 -63.50 4.22
CA ARG A 2 44.99 -63.13 4.81
C ARG A 2 46.10 -62.67 3.84
N THR A 3 46.82 -61.56 4.00
CA THR A 3 46.88 -60.50 5.04
C THR A 3 47.69 -59.36 4.43
N LYS A 4 47.47 -58.15 4.95
CA LYS A 4 48.23 -56.92 4.72
C LYS A 4 49.75 -57.09 4.82
N THR A 5 50.52 -56.34 4.04
CA THR A 5 51.73 -55.66 4.55
C THR A 5 51.92 -54.36 3.78
N ILE A 6 51.99 -53.28 4.55
CA ILE A 6 52.23 -51.89 4.14
C ILE A 6 53.75 -51.71 4.06
N LEU A 7 54.24 -51.07 3.01
CA LEU A 7 55.54 -50.41 3.04
C LEU A 7 55.43 -49.05 2.36
N MET A 8 55.53 -48.01 3.18
CA MET A 8 55.76 -46.63 2.78
C MET A 8 57.15 -46.52 2.13
N LEU A 9 57.24 -45.88 0.98
CA LEU A 9 58.46 -45.21 0.57
C LEU A 9 58.10 -43.85 -0.03
N ALA A 10 58.52 -42.80 0.68
CA ALA A 10 58.34 -41.41 0.32
C ALA A 10 59.24 -41.05 -0.86
N LEU A 11 58.65 -40.52 -1.94
CA LEU A 11 59.37 -39.89 -3.02
C LEU A 11 59.23 -38.36 -2.86
N LEU A 12 60.34 -37.71 -2.55
CA LEU A 12 60.48 -36.27 -2.47
C LEU A 12 60.46 -35.70 -3.89
N VAL A 13 59.39 -34.99 -4.26
CA VAL A 13 59.33 -34.18 -5.49
C VAL A 13 59.67 -32.74 -5.12
N ALA A 14 60.83 -32.27 -5.54
CA ALA A 14 61.18 -30.85 -5.50
C ALA A 14 60.46 -30.13 -6.65
N ALA A 15 59.46 -29.33 -6.32
CA ALA A 15 58.83 -28.39 -7.25
C ALA A 15 59.50 -27.01 -7.15
N PRO A 16 59.68 -26.29 -8.27
CA PRO A 16 60.22 -24.94 -8.26
C PRO A 16 59.20 -23.96 -7.66
N ALA A 17 59.70 -22.99 -6.89
CA ALA A 17 58.92 -21.87 -6.38
C ALA A 17 58.36 -21.05 -7.55
N LEU A 18 57.05 -21.17 -7.81
CA LEU A 18 56.30 -20.20 -8.57
C LEU A 18 55.85 -19.08 -7.64
N ALA A 19 56.15 -17.86 -8.08
CA ALA A 19 55.83 -16.60 -7.43
C ALA A 19 54.35 -16.50 -7.06
N ALA A 20 54.11 -15.94 -5.87
CA ALA A 20 52.80 -15.51 -5.42
C ALA A 20 52.23 -14.45 -6.38
N PRO A 21 50.97 -14.57 -6.86
CA PRO A 21 50.24 -13.39 -7.30
C PRO A 21 49.85 -12.60 -6.04
N GLU A 22 50.25 -11.33 -6.01
CA GLU A 22 49.78 -10.35 -5.04
C GLU A 22 48.26 -10.41 -4.95
N GLY A 23 47.77 -10.72 -3.75
CA GLY A 23 46.36 -10.71 -3.44
C GLY A 23 45.80 -9.31 -3.65
N LYS A 24 44.90 -9.18 -4.63
CA LYS A 24 43.94 -8.08 -4.64
C LYS A 24 43.07 -8.21 -3.38
N PRO A 25 42.85 -7.14 -2.61
CA PRO A 25 41.91 -7.20 -1.50
C PRO A 25 40.51 -7.53 -2.04
N PRO A 26 39.69 -8.27 -1.27
CA PRO A 26 38.30 -8.48 -1.64
C PRO A 26 37.62 -7.12 -1.76
N MET A 27 37.10 -6.84 -2.96
CA MET A 27 36.18 -5.73 -3.15
C MET A 27 34.95 -6.04 -2.33
N ASP A 28 34.78 -5.29 -1.25
CA ASP A 28 33.62 -5.28 -0.40
C ASP A 28 32.42 -4.88 -1.26
N MET A 29 31.59 -5.86 -1.64
CA MET A 29 30.31 -5.66 -2.29
C MET A 29 29.27 -5.32 -1.21
N SER A 30 29.53 -4.28 -0.42
CA SER A 30 28.53 -3.62 0.40
C SER A 30 28.08 -2.35 -0.32
N GLY A 31 27.48 -2.53 -1.50
CA GLY A 31 26.70 -1.49 -2.17
C GLY A 31 25.37 -1.29 -1.44
N ALA A 32 25.42 -0.88 -0.18
CA ALA A 32 24.29 -0.22 0.45
C ALA A 32 24.14 1.11 -0.29
N HIS A 33 23.31 1.12 -1.33
CA HIS A 33 22.94 2.34 -2.02
C HIS A 33 22.26 3.25 -0.99
N ASP A 34 23.01 4.26 -0.55
CA ASP A 34 22.55 5.26 0.42
C ASP A 34 21.50 6.14 -0.26
N HIS A 35 20.24 5.70 -0.21
CA HIS A 35 19.07 6.43 -0.72
C HIS A 35 18.99 7.85 -0.10
N ALA A 36 19.56 8.07 1.08
CA ALA A 36 19.56 9.38 1.73
C ALA A 36 20.44 10.42 1.03
N ALA A 37 21.46 9.99 0.26
CA ALA A 37 22.36 10.90 -0.44
C ALA A 37 21.72 11.55 -1.69
N MET A 38 20.70 10.94 -2.28
CA MET A 38 20.01 11.49 -3.47
C MET A 38 19.02 12.63 -3.15
N MET A 39 18.65 12.82 -1.88
CA MET A 39 17.54 13.71 -1.50
C MET A 39 17.95 15.15 -1.14
N ARG A 40 19.24 15.50 -1.10
CA ARG A 40 19.71 16.82 -0.61
C ARG A 40 19.71 17.97 -1.64
N GLY A 41 19.16 17.76 -2.84
CA GLY A 41 19.40 18.67 -3.97
C GLY A 41 18.20 19.41 -4.59
N MET A 42 16.96 19.29 -4.10
CA MET A 42 15.80 19.76 -4.90
C MET A 42 15.04 20.95 -4.29
N GLY A 43 15.25 22.12 -4.89
CA GLY A 43 14.37 23.29 -4.76
C GLY A 43 13.27 23.31 -5.85
N LYS A 44 12.06 23.70 -5.43
CA LYS A 44 10.79 23.90 -6.19
C LYS A 44 10.15 22.64 -6.82
N SER A 45 9.22 22.08 -6.03
CA SER A 45 8.22 21.04 -6.34
C SER A 45 8.74 19.75 -6.97
N ALA A 46 9.77 19.14 -6.36
CA ALA A 46 9.99 17.71 -6.56
C ALA A 46 8.73 16.95 -6.11
N ALA A 47 8.34 15.92 -6.87
CA ALA A 47 7.41 14.92 -6.36
C ALA A 47 7.93 14.44 -4.99
N TRP A 48 7.03 14.21 -4.03
CA TRP A 48 7.44 13.85 -2.66
C TRP A 48 8.10 12.46 -2.58
N THR A 49 8.04 11.68 -3.66
CA THR A 49 8.69 10.39 -3.86
C THR A 49 9.39 10.35 -5.22
N LEU A 50 10.42 9.51 -5.34
CA LEU A 50 11.08 9.17 -6.61
C LEU A 50 10.47 7.91 -7.27
N TYR A 51 9.63 7.17 -6.56
CA TYR A 51 8.97 5.98 -7.08
C TYR A 51 7.90 6.33 -8.11
N PRO A 52 7.66 5.45 -9.10
CA PRO A 52 6.66 5.66 -10.13
C PRO A 52 5.26 5.58 -9.51
N THR A 53 4.42 6.61 -9.70
CA THR A 53 3.07 6.66 -9.12
C THR A 53 2.02 7.08 -10.14
N LEU A 54 0.75 6.79 -9.83
CA LEU A 54 -0.41 7.24 -10.59
C LEU A 54 -1.28 8.15 -9.73
N LYS A 55 -1.53 9.38 -10.22
CA LYS A 55 -2.45 10.32 -9.58
C LYS A 55 -3.77 10.38 -10.33
N ALA A 56 -4.81 9.88 -9.69
CA ALA A 56 -6.17 10.04 -10.16
C ALA A 56 -6.74 11.40 -9.70
N ARG A 57 -7.27 12.17 -10.64
CA ARG A 57 -7.99 13.42 -10.40
C ARG A 57 -9.36 13.32 -11.01
N MET A 58 -10.38 13.42 -10.17
CA MET A 58 -11.76 13.44 -10.63
C MET A 58 -12.09 14.82 -11.20
N SER A 59 -12.69 14.84 -12.38
CA SER A 59 -13.12 16.05 -13.10
C SER A 59 -14.50 15.82 -13.72
N GLY A 60 -15.32 16.86 -13.78
CA GLY A 60 -16.66 16.79 -14.39
C GLY A 60 -17.65 17.69 -13.66
N GLU A 61 -18.54 18.32 -14.41
CA GLU A 61 -19.53 19.28 -13.89
C GLU A 61 -20.74 18.58 -13.23
N SER A 62 -21.00 17.32 -13.57
CA SER A 62 -22.12 16.53 -13.05
C SER A 62 -21.70 15.11 -12.68
N ARG A 63 -22.49 14.44 -11.83
CA ARG A 63 -22.27 13.04 -11.41
C ARG A 63 -22.30 12.05 -12.59
N GLU A 64 -22.99 12.42 -13.66
CA GLU A 64 -23.18 11.62 -14.88
C GLU A 64 -21.99 11.74 -15.84
N ASN A 65 -21.35 12.90 -15.89
CA ASN A 65 -20.18 13.16 -16.75
C ASN A 65 -18.85 13.12 -15.99
N MET A 66 -18.83 12.47 -14.82
CA MET A 66 -17.63 12.44 -13.98
C MET A 66 -16.59 11.51 -14.60
N MET A 67 -15.48 12.09 -15.04
CA MET A 67 -14.31 11.38 -15.54
C MET A 67 -13.19 11.45 -14.52
N THR A 68 -12.32 10.45 -14.52
CA THR A 68 -11.10 10.45 -13.73
C THR A 68 -9.91 10.56 -14.68
N ALA A 69 -9.26 11.71 -14.67
CA ALA A 69 -7.98 11.89 -15.34
C ALA A 69 -6.88 11.23 -14.49
N VAL A 70 -6.11 10.33 -15.08
CA VAL A 70 -5.05 9.60 -14.38
C VAL A 70 -3.72 10.02 -14.97
N MET A 71 -2.88 10.62 -14.13
CA MET A 71 -1.59 11.16 -14.51
C MET A 71 -0.44 10.31 -13.94
N PRO A 72 0.47 9.80 -14.77
CA PRO A 72 1.69 9.17 -14.30
C PRO A 72 2.65 10.21 -13.70
N GLN A 73 3.40 9.83 -12.67
CA GLN A 73 4.49 10.60 -12.09
C GLN A 73 5.72 9.71 -11.93
N ASN A 74 6.91 10.23 -12.25
CA ASN A 74 8.18 9.49 -12.22
C ASN A 74 8.20 8.21 -13.10
N ILE A 75 7.39 8.19 -14.17
CA ILE A 75 7.31 7.12 -15.16
C ILE A 75 6.83 7.70 -16.50
N VAL A 76 7.35 7.19 -17.62
CA VAL A 76 6.90 7.57 -18.97
C VAL A 76 6.14 6.40 -19.60
N ALA A 77 4.82 6.53 -19.72
CA ALA A 77 3.96 5.52 -20.32
C ALA A 77 3.13 6.12 -21.46
N ALA A 78 2.99 5.39 -22.56
CA ALA A 78 2.14 5.79 -23.69
C ALA A 78 0.65 5.47 -23.46
N ASN A 79 0.37 4.46 -22.65
CA ASN A 79 -0.98 4.00 -22.31
C ASN A 79 -1.08 3.70 -20.82
N LEU A 80 -2.30 3.74 -20.30
CA LEU A 80 -2.68 3.23 -19.00
C LEU A 80 -3.52 1.97 -19.19
N ASP A 81 -3.09 0.86 -18.60
CA ASP A 81 -3.91 -0.34 -18.53
C ASP A 81 -4.91 -0.19 -17.37
N ALA A 82 -6.18 -0.49 -17.65
CA ALA A 82 -7.28 -0.41 -16.69
C ALA A 82 -8.04 -1.74 -16.65
N TRP A 83 -8.13 -2.35 -15.47
CA TRP A 83 -8.93 -3.55 -15.21
C TRP A 83 -10.09 -3.20 -14.29
N SER A 84 -11.30 -3.61 -14.66
CA SER A 84 -12.51 -3.45 -13.83
C SER A 84 -12.70 -4.65 -12.92
N ASN A 85 -13.31 -4.44 -11.74
CA ASN A 85 -13.77 -5.53 -10.88
C ASN A 85 -15.01 -6.27 -11.42
N ASN A 86 -15.65 -5.76 -12.47
CA ASN A 86 -16.67 -6.48 -13.22
C ASN A 86 -16.03 -7.26 -14.37
N LEU A 87 -15.55 -8.48 -14.11
CA LEU A 87 -14.78 -9.28 -15.07
C LEU A 87 -15.59 -9.79 -16.29
N GLN A 88 -16.91 -9.62 -16.25
CA GLN A 88 -17.87 -10.06 -17.27
C GLN A 88 -18.31 -8.90 -18.17
N ASP A 89 -17.84 -7.70 -17.86
CA ASP A 89 -18.03 -6.50 -18.65
C ASP A 89 -17.22 -6.59 -19.94
N ASP A 90 -17.74 -6.08 -21.06
CA ASP A 90 -16.97 -5.97 -22.30
C ASP A 90 -15.79 -4.99 -22.14
N LYS A 91 -15.88 -4.09 -21.16
CA LYS A 91 -14.82 -3.17 -20.74
C LYS A 91 -14.00 -3.67 -19.53
N ALA A 92 -14.00 -4.98 -19.26
CA ALA A 92 -13.28 -5.57 -18.13
C ALA A 92 -11.77 -5.26 -18.15
N PHE A 93 -11.17 -5.15 -19.33
CA PHE A 93 -9.81 -4.67 -19.54
C PHE A 93 -9.78 -3.64 -20.66
N ARG A 94 -9.04 -2.55 -20.48
CA ARG A 94 -8.89 -1.47 -21.46
C ARG A 94 -7.49 -0.90 -21.41
N GLN A 95 -6.98 -0.51 -22.57
CA GLN A 95 -5.82 0.38 -22.66
C GLN A 95 -6.33 1.79 -22.97
N LEU A 96 -6.06 2.71 -22.05
CA LEU A 96 -6.46 4.10 -22.15
C LEU A 96 -5.26 4.89 -22.69
N PRO A 97 -5.40 5.60 -23.82
CA PRO A 97 -4.31 6.40 -24.36
C PRO A 97 -3.99 7.56 -23.42
N MET A 98 -2.70 7.90 -23.31
CA MET A 98 -2.27 9.10 -22.59
C MET A 98 -2.36 10.32 -23.50
N ASP A 99 -2.99 11.39 -23.02
CA ASP A 99 -2.96 12.73 -23.63
C ASP A 99 -2.29 13.76 -22.69
N MET A 100 -2.33 15.05 -23.06
CA MET A 100 -1.74 16.12 -22.24
C MET A 100 -2.38 16.25 -20.83
N GLY A 101 -3.64 15.82 -20.67
CA GLY A 101 -4.38 15.80 -19.42
C GLY A 101 -4.31 14.47 -18.66
N GLY A 102 -3.64 13.45 -19.21
CA GLY A 102 -3.56 12.10 -18.65
C GLY A 102 -4.56 11.12 -19.28
N ALA A 103 -4.53 9.86 -18.86
CA ALA A 103 -5.48 8.86 -19.35
C ALA A 103 -6.85 9.08 -18.73
N MET A 104 -7.90 9.10 -19.56
CA MET A 104 -9.27 9.32 -19.10
C MET A 104 -9.97 8.00 -18.78
N LEU A 105 -10.36 7.83 -17.53
CA LEU A 105 -11.20 6.74 -17.05
C LEU A 105 -12.63 7.24 -16.84
N ASP A 106 -13.56 6.72 -17.62
CA ASP A 106 -15.00 6.90 -17.43
C ASP A 106 -15.48 6.20 -16.16
N LYS A 107 -16.46 6.82 -15.51
CA LYS A 107 -17.14 6.21 -14.38
C LYS A 107 -18.04 5.06 -14.88
N PRO A 108 -17.91 3.83 -14.34
CA PRO A 108 -18.82 2.74 -14.64
C PRO A 108 -20.23 3.02 -14.09
N ALA A 109 -21.27 2.57 -14.80
CA ALA A 109 -22.67 2.80 -14.43
C ALA A 109 -23.02 2.28 -13.02
N ASN A 110 -22.46 1.14 -12.63
CA ASN A 110 -22.70 0.49 -11.33
C ASN A 110 -21.62 0.81 -10.28
N GLY A 111 -20.76 1.80 -10.52
CA GLY A 111 -19.57 2.03 -9.72
C GLY A 111 -18.61 0.84 -9.76
N GLY A 112 -17.80 0.67 -8.72
CA GLY A 112 -16.85 -0.44 -8.59
C GLY A 112 -15.41 0.02 -8.40
N PHE A 113 -14.49 -0.87 -8.70
CA PHE A 113 -13.06 -0.64 -8.53
C PHE A 113 -12.36 -0.86 -9.86
N HIS A 114 -11.37 -0.02 -10.14
CA HIS A 114 -10.48 -0.19 -11.27
C HIS A 114 -9.05 -0.29 -10.78
N TRP A 115 -8.36 -1.37 -11.13
CA TRP A 115 -6.91 -1.40 -11.07
C TRP A 115 -6.37 -0.62 -12.26
N LEU A 116 -5.46 0.29 -11.99
CA LEU A 116 -4.81 1.11 -13.01
C LEU A 116 -3.32 0.83 -12.96
N ALA A 117 -2.70 0.64 -14.13
CA ALA A 117 -1.26 0.47 -14.22
C ALA A 117 -0.65 1.18 -15.42
N ALA A 118 0.50 1.80 -15.21
CA ALA A 118 1.35 2.33 -16.26
C ALA A 118 2.65 1.54 -16.29
N ARG A 119 3.13 1.26 -17.50
CA ARG A 119 4.35 0.51 -17.74
C ARG A 119 5.31 1.30 -18.61
N GLU A 120 6.56 1.31 -18.19
CA GLU A 120 7.71 1.84 -18.93
C GLU A 120 8.75 0.72 -19.03
N GLU A 121 9.28 0.47 -20.23
CA GLU A 121 10.39 -0.44 -20.43
C GLU A 121 11.48 0.29 -21.20
N GLN A 122 12.66 0.36 -20.61
CA GLN A 122 13.82 1.03 -21.18
C GLN A 122 15.06 0.17 -20.91
N ASN A 123 15.74 -0.24 -21.99
CA ASN A 123 16.87 -1.16 -21.93
C ASN A 123 16.48 -2.44 -21.15
N ASP A 124 17.26 -2.79 -20.12
CA ASP A 124 17.01 -3.92 -19.23
C ASP A 124 16.13 -3.56 -18.02
N THR A 125 15.49 -2.39 -18.00
CA THR A 125 14.67 -1.95 -16.85
C THR A 125 13.20 -1.91 -17.20
N VAL A 126 12.36 -2.50 -16.35
CA VAL A 126 10.89 -2.43 -16.41
C VAL A 126 10.40 -1.68 -15.17
N ARG A 127 9.69 -0.57 -15.37
CA ARG A 127 9.07 0.22 -14.30
C ARG A 127 7.55 0.12 -14.41
N ILE A 128 6.90 -0.10 -13.28
CA ILE A 128 5.45 -0.21 -13.18
C ILE A 128 4.95 0.73 -12.07
N ALA A 129 3.99 1.59 -12.39
CA ALA A 129 3.20 2.32 -11.41
C ALA A 129 1.80 1.72 -11.37
N SER A 130 1.24 1.53 -10.17
CA SER A 130 -0.10 0.99 -10.01
C SER A 130 -0.89 1.67 -8.89
N THR A 131 -2.21 1.75 -9.06
CA THR A 131 -3.14 2.24 -8.04
C THR A 131 -4.53 1.62 -8.24
N VAL A 132 -5.42 1.84 -7.27
CA VAL A 132 -6.83 1.44 -7.37
C VAL A 132 -7.72 2.67 -7.30
N GLN A 133 -8.48 2.89 -8.36
CA GLN A 133 -9.52 3.91 -8.38
C GLN A 133 -10.86 3.29 -7.94
N ALA A 134 -11.44 3.82 -6.88
CA ALA A 134 -12.76 3.40 -6.39
C ALA A 134 -13.86 4.37 -6.85
N PHE A 135 -14.95 3.83 -7.37
CA PHE A 135 -16.19 4.54 -7.67
C PHE A 135 -17.28 4.05 -6.70
N ASN A 136 -17.49 4.82 -5.64
CA ASN A 136 -18.39 4.46 -4.54
C ASN A 136 -19.87 4.58 -4.96
N GLU A 137 -20.44 3.49 -5.48
CA GLU A 137 -21.87 3.33 -5.71
C GLU A 137 -22.38 2.07 -4.97
N ARG A 138 -23.69 2.04 -4.66
CA ARG A 138 -24.29 0.86 -4.03
C ARG A 138 -24.20 -0.35 -4.95
N GLY A 139 -23.75 -1.49 -4.41
CA GLY A 139 -23.68 -2.76 -5.15
C GLY A 139 -22.35 -3.03 -5.86
N ALA A 140 -21.30 -2.24 -5.58
CA ALA A 140 -19.96 -2.53 -6.06
C ALA A 140 -19.51 -3.95 -5.67
N LYS A 141 -19.12 -4.76 -6.67
CA LYS A 141 -18.60 -6.12 -6.47
C LYS A 141 -17.26 -6.11 -5.72
N ASP A 142 -16.92 -7.23 -5.08
CA ASP A 142 -15.62 -7.41 -4.43
C ASP A 142 -14.47 -7.32 -5.47
N PRO A 143 -13.47 -6.44 -5.27
CA PRO A 143 -12.33 -6.32 -6.18
C PRO A 143 -11.32 -7.47 -6.07
N THR A 144 -11.45 -8.38 -5.10
CA THR A 144 -10.49 -9.46 -4.84
C THR A 144 -10.19 -10.29 -6.08
N ALA A 145 -11.21 -10.67 -6.86
CA ALA A 145 -11.01 -11.45 -8.08
C ALA A 145 -10.16 -10.69 -9.12
N MET A 146 -10.42 -9.38 -9.30
CA MET A 146 -9.62 -8.52 -10.17
C MET A 146 -8.17 -8.42 -9.68
N PHE A 147 -7.93 -8.28 -8.38
CA PHE A 147 -6.57 -8.23 -7.83
C PHE A 147 -5.76 -9.49 -8.12
N MET A 148 -6.41 -10.65 -8.17
CA MET A 148 -5.72 -11.92 -8.43
C MET A 148 -5.35 -12.16 -9.89
N LEU A 149 -5.92 -11.42 -10.85
CA LEU A 149 -5.47 -11.47 -12.26
C LEU A 149 -4.01 -11.03 -12.37
N LEU A 150 -3.19 -11.78 -13.11
CA LEU A 150 -1.82 -11.38 -13.45
C LEU A 150 -1.86 -10.21 -14.44
N LYS A 151 -1.27 -9.07 -14.07
CA LYS A 151 -1.23 -7.84 -14.89
C LYS A 151 0.17 -7.60 -15.40
N HIS A 152 1.15 -7.76 -14.52
CA HIS A 152 2.55 -7.57 -14.81
C HIS A 152 3.44 -8.61 -14.11
N GLU A 153 4.72 -8.64 -14.47
CA GLU A 153 5.68 -9.60 -13.95
C GLU A 153 5.92 -9.43 -12.46
N LEU A 154 6.12 -8.21 -11.96
CA LEU A 154 6.32 -7.92 -10.54
C LEU A 154 5.17 -7.04 -10.02
N GLU A 155 4.46 -7.52 -8.99
CA GLU A 155 3.24 -6.87 -8.49
C GLU A 155 3.23 -6.79 -6.95
N ILE A 156 2.75 -5.66 -6.42
CA ILE A 156 2.35 -5.46 -5.01
C ILE A 156 0.83 -5.36 -4.98
N ILE A 157 0.15 -6.27 -4.28
CA ILE A 157 -1.31 -6.43 -4.33
C ILE A 157 -1.91 -6.29 -2.93
N PRO A 158 -2.88 -5.38 -2.70
CA PRO A 158 -3.58 -5.28 -1.42
C PRO A 158 -4.47 -6.50 -1.15
N GLN A 159 -4.42 -7.04 0.08
CA GLN A 159 -5.18 -8.23 0.48
C GLN A 159 -5.67 -8.17 1.95
N PRO A 160 -6.88 -7.66 2.24
CA PRO A 160 -7.87 -7.08 1.33
C PRO A 160 -7.57 -5.61 1.00
N PHE A 161 -8.26 -5.07 0.00
CA PHE A 161 -8.36 -3.62 -0.19
C PHE A 161 -9.46 -3.03 0.70
N PRO A 162 -9.32 -1.80 1.23
CA PRO A 162 -10.38 -1.15 1.99
C PRO A 162 -11.70 -1.05 1.20
N ARG A 163 -12.82 -1.49 1.80
CA ARG A 163 -14.17 -1.48 1.21
C ARG A 163 -15.16 -0.66 2.04
N GLU A 164 -16.32 -0.33 1.48
CA GLU A 164 -17.52 0.12 2.20
C GLU A 164 -17.28 1.22 3.26
N HIS A 165 -17.04 2.45 2.81
CA HIS A 165 -16.66 3.60 3.67
C HIS A 165 -15.34 3.44 4.44
N SER A 166 -14.60 2.35 4.25
CA SER A 166 -13.24 2.19 4.73
C SER A 166 -12.21 2.80 3.77
N ARG A 167 -11.09 3.22 4.35
CA ARG A 167 -9.86 3.68 3.70
C ARG A 167 -8.70 3.19 4.56
N TYR A 168 -7.47 3.20 4.03
CA TYR A 168 -6.30 3.05 4.88
C TYR A 168 -6.28 4.18 5.93
N ARG A 169 -6.01 3.86 7.20
CA ARG A 169 -5.85 4.85 8.26
C ARG A 169 -4.55 4.64 9.01
N ALA A 170 -4.02 5.74 9.54
CA ALA A 170 -2.91 5.71 10.50
C ALA A 170 -3.22 4.74 11.66
N ASN A 171 -2.17 4.08 12.15
CA ASN A 171 -2.19 3.07 13.22
C ASN A 171 -2.97 1.78 12.89
N GLU A 172 -3.39 1.56 11.64
CA GLU A 172 -3.95 0.29 11.18
C GLU A 172 -2.91 -0.59 10.49
N ASP A 173 -3.04 -1.91 10.63
CA ASP A 173 -2.25 -2.91 9.92
C ASP A 173 -3.01 -3.44 8.69
N TRP A 174 -2.36 -3.38 7.53
CA TRP A 174 -2.92 -3.83 6.25
C TRP A 174 -2.00 -4.84 5.58
N LYS A 175 -2.57 -5.86 4.96
CA LYS A 175 -1.79 -6.93 4.33
C LYS A 175 -1.67 -6.72 2.83
N PHE A 176 -0.50 -7.07 2.31
CA PHE A 176 -0.17 -7.02 0.89
C PHE A 176 0.50 -8.32 0.47
N LEU A 177 0.37 -8.67 -0.81
CA LEU A 177 1.06 -9.78 -1.47
C LEU A 177 2.03 -9.21 -2.51
N VAL A 178 3.29 -9.63 -2.44
CA VAL A 178 4.27 -9.46 -3.50
C VAL A 178 4.37 -10.77 -4.28
N ARG A 179 4.32 -10.67 -5.61
CA ARG A 179 4.49 -11.83 -6.48
C ARG A 179 5.31 -11.50 -7.72
N PHE A 180 6.03 -12.50 -8.20
CA PHE A 180 6.76 -12.45 -9.46
C PHE A 180 6.23 -13.53 -10.42
N LYS A 181 5.86 -13.13 -11.64
CA LYS A 181 5.27 -13.97 -12.69
C LYS A 181 4.10 -14.83 -12.17
N GLY A 182 3.27 -14.23 -11.32
CA GLY A 182 2.11 -14.87 -10.70
C GLY A 182 2.40 -15.74 -9.47
N MET A 183 3.67 -15.99 -9.14
CA MET A 183 4.08 -16.80 -7.98
C MET A 183 4.41 -15.90 -6.79
N PRO A 184 3.98 -16.24 -5.56
CA PRO A 184 4.39 -15.52 -4.37
C PRO A 184 5.91 -15.34 -4.29
N LEU A 185 6.37 -14.15 -3.93
CA LEU A 185 7.79 -13.82 -3.88
C LEU A 185 8.22 -13.66 -2.41
N PRO A 186 8.83 -14.69 -1.78
CA PRO A 186 9.26 -14.64 -0.39
C PRO A 186 10.56 -13.85 -0.23
N ASP A 187 10.85 -13.41 1.00
CA ASP A 187 12.06 -12.69 1.38
C ASP A 187 12.32 -11.41 0.54
N GLN A 188 11.26 -10.86 -0.04
CA GLN A 188 11.32 -9.67 -0.88
C GLN A 188 11.18 -8.42 -0.03
N LYS A 189 12.14 -7.51 -0.18
CA LYS A 189 12.10 -6.19 0.44
C LYS A 189 11.08 -5.28 -0.24
N VAL A 190 10.26 -4.61 0.56
CA VAL A 190 9.30 -3.60 0.14
C VAL A 190 9.51 -2.33 0.94
N TYR A 191 9.60 -1.20 0.25
CA TYR A 191 9.80 0.11 0.84
C TYR A 191 8.49 0.89 0.86
N LEU A 192 8.21 1.56 1.98
CA LEU A 192 7.13 2.53 2.13
C LEU A 192 7.72 3.94 2.12
N GLU A 193 7.07 4.85 1.41
CA GLU A 193 7.20 6.29 1.59
C GLU A 193 5.81 6.92 1.71
N THR A 194 5.66 7.91 2.60
CA THR A 194 4.43 8.73 2.70
C THR A 194 4.70 10.17 2.26
N SER A 195 3.64 10.86 1.81
CA SER A 195 3.70 12.29 1.48
C SER A 195 3.99 13.18 2.70
N ASN A 196 3.82 12.65 3.90
CA ASN A 196 4.14 13.32 5.16
C ASN A 196 5.60 13.06 5.61
N GLY A 197 6.31 12.15 4.95
CA GLY A 197 7.75 11.94 5.11
C GLY A 197 8.16 10.69 5.90
N SER A 198 7.21 9.83 6.30
CA SER A 198 7.55 8.54 6.92
C SER A 198 8.11 7.57 5.88
N MET A 199 9.10 6.80 6.31
CA MET A 199 9.75 5.75 5.53
C MET A 199 9.89 4.48 6.36
N SER A 200 9.59 3.32 5.76
CA SER A 200 9.71 2.02 6.42
C SER A 200 10.13 0.94 5.41
N GLU A 201 10.74 -0.13 5.91
CA GLU A 201 11.07 -1.32 5.13
C GLU A 201 10.30 -2.53 5.68
N PHE A 202 9.82 -3.38 4.78
CA PHE A 202 9.13 -4.63 5.07
C PHE A 202 9.77 -5.76 4.28
N VAL A 203 9.60 -6.99 4.76
CA VAL A 203 10.04 -8.21 4.06
C VAL A 203 8.85 -9.16 3.94
N SER A 204 8.63 -9.71 2.75
CA SER A 204 7.57 -10.69 2.52
C SER A 204 7.88 -12.06 3.14
N ASP A 205 6.84 -12.73 3.62
CA ASP A 205 6.91 -14.09 4.17
C ASP A 205 6.96 -15.18 3.08
N ALA A 206 6.98 -16.44 3.49
CA ALA A 206 6.99 -17.60 2.59
C ALA A 206 5.81 -17.64 1.60
N GLN A 207 4.72 -16.93 1.89
CA GLN A 207 3.53 -16.80 1.05
C GLN A 207 3.54 -15.48 0.26
N GLY A 208 4.68 -14.78 0.21
CA GLY A 208 4.86 -13.50 -0.45
C GLY A 208 4.16 -12.34 0.25
N LYS A 209 3.68 -12.50 1.49
CA LYS A 209 2.85 -11.49 2.17
C LYS A 209 3.65 -10.67 3.16
N PHE A 210 3.28 -9.41 3.31
CA PHE A 210 3.78 -8.55 4.39
C PHE A 210 2.64 -7.73 5.00
N SER A 211 2.86 -7.24 6.23
CA SER A 211 1.92 -6.36 6.93
C SER A 211 2.48 -4.95 6.94
N LEU A 212 1.78 -4.03 6.27
CA LEU A 212 2.00 -2.59 6.34
C LEU A 212 1.35 -2.06 7.62
N HIS A 213 2.16 -1.57 8.54
CA HIS A 213 1.68 -0.66 9.58
C HIS A 213 1.63 0.75 9.02
N VAL A 214 0.44 1.34 8.89
CA VAL A 214 0.29 2.70 8.33
C VAL A 214 0.73 3.71 9.38
N PRO A 215 1.74 4.56 9.11
CA PRO A 215 2.27 5.48 10.10
C PRO A 215 1.27 6.60 10.44
N ASP A 216 1.33 7.06 11.69
CA ASP A 216 0.64 8.27 12.15
C ASP A 216 1.59 9.47 12.11
N ASP A 217 1.73 10.04 10.91
CA ASP A 217 2.65 11.14 10.60
C ASP A 217 1.91 12.44 10.27
N PHE A 218 0.65 12.53 10.69
CA PHE A 218 -0.19 13.69 10.55
C PHE A 218 0.20 14.78 11.58
N LYS A 219 0.72 15.92 11.11
CA LYS A 219 1.07 17.07 11.96
C LYS A 219 -0.13 17.72 12.65
N ALA A 220 -0.02 18.06 13.94
CA ALA A 220 -1.08 18.73 14.71
C ALA A 220 -1.41 20.15 14.23
N GLU A 221 -0.47 20.87 13.60
CA GLU A 221 -0.68 22.28 13.21
C GLU A 221 -1.69 22.47 12.06
N GLU A 222 -1.89 21.45 11.22
CA GLU A 222 -2.92 21.43 10.18
C GLU A 222 -4.33 21.36 10.79
N GLU A 223 -4.47 20.83 12.01
CA GLU A 223 -5.72 20.68 12.74
C GLU A 223 -6.35 22.05 13.09
N ASN A 224 -5.53 23.02 13.48
CA ASN A 224 -5.99 24.35 13.86
C ASN A 224 -6.43 25.22 12.67
N ARG A 225 -5.92 24.94 11.45
CA ARG A 225 -6.30 25.68 10.23
C ARG A 225 -7.64 25.21 9.66
N GLU A 226 -7.93 23.91 9.73
CA GLU A 226 -9.24 23.37 9.32
C GLU A 226 -10.37 23.77 10.29
N ALA A 227 -10.07 23.96 11.58
CA ALA A 227 -11.05 24.41 12.58
C ALA A 227 -11.45 25.89 12.46
N ALA A 228 -10.64 26.74 11.82
CA ALA A 228 -10.83 28.19 11.76
C ALA A 228 -11.58 28.69 10.50
N GLY A 229 -11.85 27.81 9.53
CA GLY A 229 -12.57 28.16 8.31
C GLY A 229 -13.95 27.51 8.26
N HIS A 230 -14.99 28.28 7.92
CA HIS A 230 -16.33 27.78 7.59
C HIS A 230 -16.36 26.91 6.30
N ASN A 231 -15.28 26.18 5.99
CA ASN A 231 -15.25 25.23 4.90
C ASN A 231 -15.78 23.89 5.41
N HIS A 232 -16.91 23.49 4.84
CA HIS A 232 -17.47 22.16 5.03
C HIS A 232 -16.46 21.06 4.64
N GLY A 233 -15.81 20.46 5.64
CA GLY A 233 -15.66 19.00 5.77
C GLY A 233 -14.79 18.23 4.78
N GLY A 234 -13.67 18.78 4.30
CA GLY A 234 -12.65 17.94 3.66
C GLY A 234 -12.02 16.99 4.70
N ARG A 235 -12.11 15.67 4.51
CA ARG A 235 -11.39 14.72 5.38
C ARG A 235 -9.90 14.80 5.07
N ARG A 236 -9.08 15.16 6.08
CA ARG A 236 -7.62 15.10 6.01
C ARG A 236 -7.13 13.78 5.40
N SER A 237 -6.14 13.88 4.53
CA SER A 237 -5.70 12.79 3.66
C SER A 237 -4.24 12.98 3.29
N ALA A 238 -3.46 11.91 3.32
CA ALA A 238 -2.09 11.86 2.81
C ALA A 238 -1.95 10.71 1.81
N GLU A 239 -0.87 10.69 1.04
CA GLU A 239 -0.55 9.67 0.04
C GLU A 239 0.55 8.75 0.57
N PHE A 240 0.53 7.47 0.18
CA PHE A 240 1.66 6.56 0.38
C PHE A 240 1.97 5.80 -0.90
N VAL A 241 3.21 5.34 -1.01
CA VAL A 241 3.68 4.43 -2.05
C VAL A 241 4.41 3.26 -1.41
N LEU A 242 4.14 2.06 -1.92
CA LEU A 242 4.89 0.85 -1.65
C LEU A 242 5.68 0.51 -2.91
N ALA A 243 6.97 0.26 -2.79
CA ALA A 243 7.83 -0.04 -3.92
C ALA A 243 8.73 -1.25 -3.65
N THR A 244 9.00 -2.03 -4.69
CA THR A 244 9.93 -3.16 -4.62
C THR A 244 10.69 -3.31 -5.93
N GLU A 245 11.94 -3.74 -5.80
CA GLU A 245 12.82 -4.06 -6.92
C GLU A 245 13.13 -5.55 -6.94
N TYR A 246 13.19 -6.13 -8.13
CA TYR A 246 13.55 -7.53 -8.31
C TYR A 246 14.35 -7.70 -9.60
N ALA A 247 15.46 -8.43 -9.52
CA ALA A 247 16.30 -8.74 -10.68
C ALA A 247 16.04 -10.19 -11.14
N ASP A 248 15.82 -10.37 -12.44
CA ASP A 248 15.67 -11.69 -13.07
C ASP A 248 16.54 -11.76 -14.34
N GLY A 249 17.70 -12.39 -14.20
CA GLY A 249 18.70 -12.44 -15.27
C GLY A 249 19.29 -11.06 -15.56
N SER A 250 19.15 -10.58 -16.80
CA SER A 250 19.59 -9.22 -17.17
C SER A 250 18.56 -8.14 -16.80
N LYS A 251 17.30 -8.51 -16.56
CA LYS A 251 16.22 -7.55 -16.35
C LYS A 251 16.09 -7.12 -14.89
N ASN A 252 15.93 -5.82 -14.68
CA ASN A 252 15.59 -5.20 -13.40
C ASN A 252 14.15 -4.70 -13.43
N PHE A 253 13.34 -5.16 -12.50
CA PHE A 253 11.95 -4.76 -12.34
C PHE A 253 11.85 -3.82 -11.14
N LEU A 254 11.20 -2.68 -11.33
CA LEU A 254 10.73 -1.80 -10.26
C LEU A 254 9.21 -1.71 -10.37
N THR A 255 8.50 -2.14 -9.33
CA THR A 255 7.05 -1.97 -9.26
C THR A 255 6.70 -1.11 -8.06
N ALA A 256 5.71 -0.24 -8.22
CA ALA A 256 5.18 0.57 -7.14
C ALA A 256 3.65 0.57 -7.14
N PHE A 257 3.09 0.54 -5.94
CA PHE A 257 1.66 0.66 -5.67
C PHE A 257 1.43 1.89 -4.79
N ASN A 258 0.59 2.83 -5.23
CA ASN A 258 0.28 4.03 -4.44
C ASN A 258 -1.21 4.13 -4.10
N SER A 259 -1.50 4.69 -2.92
CA SER A 259 -2.87 4.97 -2.46
C SER A 259 -2.89 6.16 -1.48
N SER A 260 -4.05 6.41 -0.88
CA SER A 260 -4.21 7.43 0.15
C SER A 260 -4.59 6.82 1.50
N TYR A 261 -4.20 7.48 2.57
CA TYR A 261 -4.57 7.13 3.94
C TYR A 261 -5.07 8.36 4.70
N GLY A 262 -5.89 8.11 5.71
CA GLY A 262 -6.44 9.13 6.60
C GLY A 262 -5.88 9.03 8.01
N PRO A 263 -6.21 10.00 8.88
CA PRO A 263 -5.86 9.95 10.29
C PRO A 263 -6.51 8.73 10.99
N ASP A 264 -6.01 8.44 12.19
CA ASP A 264 -6.52 7.39 13.07
C ASP A 264 -8.03 7.61 13.34
N ALA A 265 -8.82 6.53 13.27
CA ALA A 265 -10.26 6.55 13.54
C ALA A 265 -10.59 6.99 14.99
N TYR A 266 -9.63 6.87 15.90
CA TYR A 266 -9.78 7.16 17.33
C TYR A 266 -9.09 8.44 17.79
N GLU A 267 -8.38 9.15 16.91
CA GLU A 267 -7.61 10.37 17.24
C GLU A 267 -8.43 11.39 18.06
N LYS A 268 -9.72 11.55 17.72
CA LYS A 268 -10.63 12.52 18.36
C LYS A 268 -11.54 11.94 19.44
N ARG A 269 -11.37 10.67 19.83
CA ARG A 269 -12.24 10.03 20.84
C ARG A 269 -11.63 10.11 22.22
N ASN A 270 -12.20 10.95 23.07
CA ASN A 270 -11.84 10.98 24.48
C ASN A 270 -12.62 9.92 25.27
N LEU A 271 -11.94 8.82 25.61
CA LEU A 271 -12.51 7.70 26.35
C LEU A 271 -12.99 8.10 27.76
N ALA A 272 -12.31 9.04 28.40
CA ALA A 272 -12.70 9.55 29.73
C ALA A 272 -14.00 10.35 29.68
N LEU A 273 -14.20 11.16 28.64
CA LEU A 273 -15.46 11.85 28.38
C LEU A 273 -16.61 10.86 28.14
N GLY A 274 -16.37 9.81 27.33
CA GLY A 274 -17.35 8.76 27.09
C GLY A 274 -17.76 8.00 28.37
N LEU A 275 -16.79 7.66 29.22
CA LEU A 275 -17.04 7.08 30.54
C LEU A 275 -17.83 8.03 31.45
N GLY A 276 -17.48 9.32 31.45
CA GLY A 276 -18.19 10.36 32.20
C GLY A 276 -19.67 10.46 31.83
N PHE A 277 -19.99 10.49 30.53
CA PHE A 277 -21.39 10.50 30.06
C PHE A 277 -22.13 9.21 30.43
N THR A 278 -21.46 8.06 30.38
CA THR A 278 -22.06 6.77 30.74
C THR A 278 -22.43 6.75 32.22
N LEU A 279 -21.53 7.18 33.10
CA LEU A 279 -21.78 7.28 34.54
C LEU A 279 -22.91 8.27 34.86
N LEU A 280 -22.93 9.43 34.21
CA LEU A 280 -24.02 10.41 34.36
C LEU A 280 -25.36 9.84 33.89
N GLY A 281 -25.39 9.12 32.76
CA GLY A 281 -26.60 8.45 32.27
C GLY A 281 -27.11 7.39 33.24
N MET A 282 -26.21 6.58 33.82
CA MET A 282 -26.58 5.59 34.84
C MET A 282 -27.16 6.25 36.09
N LEU A 283 -26.54 7.32 36.60
CA LEU A 283 -27.06 8.06 37.75
C LEU A 283 -28.43 8.69 37.46
N GLY A 284 -28.66 9.20 36.25
CA GLY A 284 -29.96 9.70 35.81
C GLY A 284 -31.04 8.61 35.69
N ALA A 285 -30.66 7.37 35.37
CA ALA A 285 -31.59 6.25 35.23
C ALA A 285 -32.01 5.62 36.57
N VAL A 286 -31.21 5.74 37.62
CA VAL A 286 -31.51 5.22 38.98
C VAL A 286 -32.88 5.68 39.52
N PRO A 287 -33.27 6.97 39.49
CA PRO A 287 -34.57 7.39 39.98
C PRO A 287 -35.75 6.87 39.15
N LEU A 288 -35.58 6.65 37.85
CA LEU A 288 -36.62 6.09 36.97
C LEU A 288 -36.87 4.61 37.26
N LEU A 289 -35.81 3.84 37.51
CA LEU A 289 -35.91 2.43 37.89
C LEU A 289 -36.54 2.24 39.28
N ARG A 290 -36.31 3.19 40.21
CA ARG A 290 -36.95 3.19 41.53
C ARG A 290 -38.47 3.45 41.46
N LYS A 291 -38.91 4.36 40.57
CA LYS A 291 -40.35 4.65 40.38
C LYS A 291 -41.10 3.47 39.78
N ARG A 292 -40.55 2.84 38.75
CA ARG A 292 -41.17 1.68 38.10
C ARG A 292 -41.32 0.47 39.03
N LYS A 293 -40.37 0.26 39.94
CA LYS A 293 -40.45 -0.80 40.96
C LYS A 293 -41.50 -0.50 42.05
N ALA A 294 -41.78 0.77 42.32
CA ALA A 294 -42.85 1.17 43.24
C ALA A 294 -44.23 0.96 42.59
N GLU A 295 -44.39 1.36 41.32
CA GLU A 295 -45.64 1.20 40.56
C GLU A 295 -46.00 -0.28 40.36
N GLN A 296 -45.05 -1.15 39.98
CA GLN A 296 -45.30 -2.60 39.87
C GLN A 296 -45.68 -3.24 41.21
N LYS A 297 -45.10 -2.78 42.32
CA LYS A 297 -45.41 -3.30 43.66
C LYS A 297 -46.80 -2.86 44.14
N THR A 298 -47.32 -1.74 43.64
CA THR A 298 -48.69 -1.27 43.90
C THR A 298 -49.70 -2.07 43.06
N GLU A 299 -49.42 -2.34 41.78
CA GLU A 299 -50.29 -3.15 40.91
C GLU A 299 -50.41 -4.63 41.32
N GLU A 300 -49.36 -5.21 41.92
CA GLU A 300 -49.36 -6.59 42.42
C GLU A 300 -50.05 -6.72 43.79
N GLY A 301 -50.18 -5.62 44.54
CA GLY A 301 -50.87 -5.55 45.83
C GLY A 301 -52.38 -5.33 45.73
N ASP A 302 -52.86 -4.69 44.66
CA ASP A 302 -54.29 -4.45 44.40
C ASP A 302 -55.00 -5.64 43.71
N ASN A 303 -54.26 -6.66 43.27
CA ASN A 303 -54.79 -7.89 42.66
C ASN A 303 -54.75 -9.12 43.59
N ALA A 304 -54.50 -8.93 44.90
CA ALA A 304 -54.43 -9.99 45.91
C ALA A 304 -55.62 -9.97 46.88
#